data_AF-A0A0S7X5U8-F1
#
_entry.id   AF-A0A0S7X5U8-F1
#
_cell.length_a   1.000
_cell.length_b   1.000
_cell.length_c   1.000
_cell.angle_alpha   90.00
_cell.angle_beta   90.00
_cell.angle_gamma   90.00
#
_symmetry.space_group_name_H-M   'P 1'
#
loop_
_entity.id
_entity.type
_entity.pdbx_description
1 polymer ?
#
loop_
_entity_poly.entity_id
_entity_poly.type
_entity_poly.pdbx_seq_one_letter_code
_entity_poly.pdbx_strand_id
1 'polypeptide(L)'
;MLGLSTCCRSGIVKDGDELLETLQELGTEYFELDYRIPESLFLKIKPKFKSKNIKIVSIHNFFPYPEEYPHLKPSGDLFLLSSLDKEERERAIKYTVKTIQTAHDLECPAVVLHLGKVEMNSYYKEFCRYFDSSLINSPEMDSFLTRVGEKRQLKFQPFLDSVFFSLDKLNQEAEKRNVCLGVENRYYFHEIPNFREIGMILQKFAGGKIFYWHDVGHAHVHDMLRIHSHQELLETYSPYTLGFHLHDANGYKDHKVPGKGEVDFYWLRKYIKDEAVKVLEIHPQASLEEIQQGFSFLRDLGYE
;
A
#
# COMPACT_ATOMS: atom_id res chain seq x y z
N MET A 1 -3.34 17.28 4.06
CA MET A 1 -2.91 17.12 2.67
C MET A 1 -3.62 15.93 2.02
N LEU A 2 -4.16 16.08 0.80
CA LEU A 2 -4.77 15.00 0.01
C LEU A 2 -4.09 14.86 -1.36
N GLY A 3 -3.46 13.72 -1.62
CA GLY A 3 -2.72 13.42 -2.85
C GLY A 3 -3.33 12.33 -3.71
N LEU A 4 -2.71 12.05 -4.85
CA LEU A 4 -3.12 10.98 -5.77
C LEU A 4 -1.93 10.07 -6.10
N SER A 5 -2.17 8.76 -6.08
CA SER A 5 -1.20 7.80 -6.59
C SER A 5 -1.20 7.81 -8.10
N THR A 6 0.01 7.86 -8.66
CA THR A 6 0.20 7.80 -10.11
C THR A 6 -0.23 6.45 -10.72
N CYS A 7 -0.55 5.44 -9.89
CA CYS A 7 -1.07 4.14 -10.31
C CYS A 7 -2.30 4.24 -11.24
N CYS A 8 -3.12 5.29 -11.10
CA CYS A 8 -4.30 5.53 -11.93
C CYS A 8 -3.97 5.78 -13.41
N ARG A 9 -2.71 6.10 -13.74
CA ARG A 9 -2.26 6.43 -15.11
C ARG A 9 -0.95 5.77 -15.52
N SER A 10 -0.05 5.47 -14.58
CA SER A 10 1.30 4.94 -14.82
C SER A 10 1.32 3.61 -15.61
N GLY A 11 0.26 2.81 -15.53
CA GLY A 11 0.12 1.57 -16.30
C GLY A 11 -0.37 1.74 -17.73
N ILE A 12 -0.89 2.93 -18.09
CA ILE A 12 -1.50 3.23 -19.40
C ILE A 12 -0.62 4.21 -20.18
N VAL A 13 -0.17 5.27 -19.51
CA VAL A 13 0.59 6.36 -20.11
C VAL A 13 2.07 5.98 -20.19
N LYS A 14 2.63 6.04 -21.40
CA LYS A 14 4.05 5.69 -21.67
C LYS A 14 4.93 6.92 -21.87
N ASP A 15 4.32 8.07 -22.16
CA ASP A 15 5.03 9.33 -22.33
C ASP A 15 5.06 10.14 -21.03
N GLY A 16 6.20 10.73 -20.73
CA GLY A 16 6.40 11.44 -19.47
C GLY A 16 5.68 12.77 -19.41
N ASP A 17 5.54 13.44 -20.55
CA ASP A 17 4.85 14.72 -20.63
C ASP A 17 3.34 14.52 -20.56
N GLU A 18 2.81 13.50 -21.23
CA GLU A 18 1.40 13.10 -21.09
C GLU A 18 1.05 12.74 -19.63
N LEU A 19 1.94 12.02 -18.92
CA LEU A 19 1.73 11.70 -17.52
C LEU A 19 1.65 12.98 -16.69
N LEU A 20 2.63 13.88 -16.84
CA LEU A 20 2.68 15.14 -16.08
C LEU A 20 1.49 16.05 -16.39
N GLU A 21 1.08 16.17 -17.65
CA GLU A 21 -0.10 16.94 -18.05
C GLU A 21 -1.36 16.38 -17.39
N THR A 22 -1.54 15.06 -17.43
CA THR A 22 -2.67 14.40 -16.77
C THR A 22 -2.68 14.68 -15.26
N LEU A 23 -1.52 14.64 -14.60
CA LEU A 23 -1.42 14.95 -13.16
C LEU A 23 -1.76 16.42 -12.85
N GLN A 24 -1.46 17.35 -13.76
CA GLN A 24 -1.78 18.78 -13.56
C GLN A 24 -3.27 19.10 -13.76
N GLU A 25 -4.01 18.27 -14.50
CA GLU A 25 -5.47 18.37 -14.63
C GLU A 25 -6.20 17.86 -13.39
N LEU A 26 -5.50 17.15 -12.51
CA LEU A 26 -6.04 16.63 -11.27
C LEU A 26 -5.96 17.71 -10.20
N GLY A 27 -7.00 17.82 -9.37
CA GLY A 27 -7.19 18.92 -8.43
C GLY A 27 -6.24 18.91 -7.21
N THR A 28 -5.01 18.40 -7.33
CA THR A 28 -4.01 18.33 -6.26
C THR A 28 -2.59 18.60 -6.80
N GLU A 29 -1.72 19.10 -5.92
CA GLU A 29 -0.28 19.22 -6.16
C GLU A 29 0.51 18.07 -5.53
N TYR A 30 -0.16 17.18 -4.79
CA TYR A 30 0.47 16.11 -3.99
C TYR A 30 0.30 14.75 -4.67
N PHE A 31 1.41 14.03 -4.83
CA PHE A 31 1.42 12.78 -5.58
C PHE A 31 2.23 11.68 -4.90
N GLU A 32 1.78 10.46 -5.09
CA GLU A 32 2.57 9.27 -4.84
C GLU A 32 3.13 8.70 -6.15
N LEU A 33 4.40 8.33 -6.13
CA LEU A 33 5.05 7.67 -7.26
C LEU A 33 4.87 6.16 -7.18
N ASP A 34 4.19 5.60 -8.18
CA ASP A 34 3.87 4.19 -8.30
C ASP A 34 4.99 3.38 -8.96
N TYR A 35 5.16 2.13 -8.52
CA TYR A 35 6.22 1.21 -8.95
C TYR A 35 6.15 0.82 -10.43
N ARG A 36 5.13 1.21 -11.20
CA ARG A 36 5.05 0.93 -12.65
C ARG A 36 5.88 1.89 -13.50
N ILE A 37 6.35 3.00 -12.95
CA ILE A 37 7.13 4.00 -13.69
C ILE A 37 8.58 3.51 -13.86
N PRO A 38 9.06 3.29 -15.10
CA PRO A 38 10.43 2.87 -15.36
C PRO A 38 11.44 3.98 -15.09
N GLU A 39 12.69 3.58 -14.77
CA GLU A 39 13.77 4.51 -14.45
C GLU A 39 14.03 5.55 -15.56
N SER A 40 14.08 5.13 -16.82
CA SER A 40 14.19 6.05 -17.97
C SER A 40 13.07 7.08 -18.04
N LEU A 41 11.83 6.74 -17.67
CA LEU A 41 10.72 7.68 -17.62
C LEU A 41 10.86 8.63 -16.42
N PHE A 42 11.18 8.08 -15.25
CA PHE A 42 11.41 8.85 -14.03
C PHE A 42 12.49 9.92 -14.21
N LEU A 43 13.62 9.57 -14.83
CA LEU A 43 14.72 10.51 -15.08
C LEU A 43 14.31 11.68 -16.01
N LYS A 44 13.35 11.45 -16.92
CA LYS A 44 12.82 12.51 -17.80
C LYS A 44 11.86 13.46 -17.07
N ILE A 45 11.02 12.93 -16.17
CA ILE A 45 9.98 13.73 -15.48
C ILE A 45 10.49 14.39 -14.20
N LYS A 46 11.47 13.80 -13.50
CA LYS A 46 12.02 14.31 -12.22
C LYS A 46 12.42 15.80 -12.29
N PRO A 47 13.13 16.29 -13.32
CA PRO A 47 13.50 17.72 -13.40
C PRO A 47 12.29 18.67 -13.52
N LYS A 48 11.13 18.17 -13.95
CA LYS A 48 9.93 18.97 -14.20
C LYS A 48 9.03 19.11 -12.95
N PHE A 49 9.25 18.31 -11.90
CA PHE A 49 8.40 18.36 -10.70
C PHE A 49 8.35 19.75 -10.06
N LYS A 50 9.51 20.38 -9.87
CA LYS A 50 9.60 21.71 -9.26
C LYS A 50 8.92 22.79 -10.11
N SER A 51 9.16 22.81 -11.43
CA SER A 51 8.58 23.83 -12.31
C SER A 51 7.08 23.67 -12.54
N LYS A 52 6.55 22.45 -12.38
CA LYS A 52 5.12 22.13 -12.48
C LYS A 52 4.39 22.13 -11.13
N ASN A 53 5.05 22.52 -10.04
CA ASN A 53 4.52 22.50 -8.67
C ASN A 53 3.96 21.13 -8.25
N ILE A 54 4.70 20.06 -8.57
CA ILE A 54 4.39 18.68 -8.18
C ILE A 54 5.20 18.34 -6.94
N LYS A 55 4.50 17.96 -5.86
CA LYS A 55 5.08 17.56 -4.58
C LYS A 55 4.90 16.05 -4.40
N ILE A 56 6.00 15.34 -4.21
CA ILE A 56 5.98 13.90 -3.97
C ILE A 56 5.86 13.65 -2.47
N VAL A 57 4.78 13.00 -2.04
CA VAL A 57 4.44 12.80 -0.62
C VAL A 57 4.69 11.39 -0.13
N SER A 58 4.65 10.43 -1.05
CA SER A 58 5.04 9.05 -0.81
C SER A 58 5.58 8.44 -2.10
N ILE A 59 6.30 7.33 -1.95
CA ILE A 59 6.74 6.50 -3.07
C ILE A 59 6.38 5.06 -2.74
N HIS A 60 5.72 4.38 -3.67
CA HIS A 60 5.42 2.97 -3.52
C HIS A 60 6.62 2.12 -3.94
N ASN A 61 7.12 1.28 -3.04
CA ASN A 61 8.21 0.35 -3.34
C ASN A 61 7.74 -0.71 -4.36
N PHE A 62 8.50 -1.11 -5.39
CA PHE A 62 9.89 -0.75 -5.73
C PHE A 62 9.96 0.34 -6.81
N PHE A 63 10.57 1.46 -6.47
CA PHE A 63 10.65 2.63 -7.35
C PHE A 63 12.08 3.19 -7.48
N PRO A 64 12.49 3.65 -8.68
CA PRO A 64 11.78 3.44 -9.96
C PRO A 64 11.80 1.96 -10.36
N TYR A 65 10.92 1.57 -11.29
CA TYR A 65 10.89 0.19 -11.78
C TYR A 65 12.25 -0.18 -12.41
N PRO A 66 12.88 -1.30 -12.00
CA PRO A 66 14.23 -1.63 -12.42
C PRO A 66 14.28 -2.12 -13.87
N GLU A 67 15.10 -1.45 -14.69
CA GLU A 67 15.24 -1.77 -16.12
C GLU A 67 15.89 -3.13 -16.39
N GLU A 68 16.56 -3.73 -15.40
CA GLU A 68 17.15 -5.06 -15.52
C GLU A 68 16.10 -6.19 -15.51
N TYR A 69 14.85 -5.88 -15.18
CA TYR A 69 13.74 -6.83 -15.11
C TYR A 69 12.59 -6.51 -16.09
N PRO A 70 12.86 -6.25 -17.38
CA PRO A 70 11.82 -5.84 -18.32
C PRO A 70 10.84 -6.98 -18.65
N HIS A 71 11.21 -8.21 -18.32
CA HIS A 71 10.42 -9.43 -18.53
C HIS A 71 9.47 -9.72 -17.35
N LEU A 72 9.65 -9.05 -16.21
CA LEU A 72 8.73 -9.15 -15.07
C LEU A 72 7.64 -8.09 -15.21
N LYS A 73 6.47 -8.39 -14.65
CA LYS A 73 5.40 -7.41 -14.53
C LYS A 73 5.70 -6.51 -13.32
N PRO A 74 5.61 -5.17 -13.45
CA PRO A 74 5.71 -4.29 -12.30
C PRO A 74 4.71 -4.66 -11.20
N SER A 75 5.21 -4.71 -9.96
CA SER A 75 4.47 -5.14 -8.78
C SER A 75 5.09 -4.53 -7.53
N GLY A 76 4.26 -4.19 -6.53
CA GLY A 76 4.75 -3.87 -5.19
C GLY A 76 5.45 -5.05 -4.50
N ASP A 77 5.20 -6.27 -4.99
CA ASP A 77 5.83 -7.54 -4.59
C ASP A 77 6.80 -8.07 -5.66
N LEU A 78 7.49 -7.18 -6.38
CA LEU A 78 8.48 -7.59 -7.40
C LEU A 78 9.56 -8.53 -6.82
N PHE A 79 9.99 -8.25 -5.59
CA PHE A 79 10.85 -9.10 -4.77
C PHE A 79 10.29 -9.16 -3.35
N LEU A 80 10.43 -10.29 -2.66
CA LEU A 80 9.80 -10.47 -1.35
C LEU A 80 10.78 -10.24 -0.20
N LEU A 81 10.49 -9.24 0.65
CA LEU A 81 11.24 -9.02 1.91
C LEU A 81 11.09 -10.19 2.90
N SER A 82 10.01 -10.97 2.77
CA SER A 82 9.74 -12.19 3.53
C SER A 82 10.40 -13.45 2.95
N SER A 83 11.05 -13.40 1.77
CA SER A 83 11.56 -14.60 1.12
C SER A 83 12.54 -15.36 2.01
N LEU A 84 12.45 -16.70 1.99
CA LEU A 84 13.44 -17.56 2.64
C LEU A 84 14.71 -17.70 1.78
N ASP A 85 14.59 -17.48 0.47
CA ASP A 85 15.72 -17.38 -0.43
C ASP A 85 16.53 -16.13 -0.08
N LYS A 86 17.81 -16.34 0.25
CA LYS A 86 18.72 -15.27 0.66
C LYS A 86 18.97 -14.27 -0.48
N GLU A 87 19.16 -14.74 -1.71
CA GLU A 87 19.47 -13.88 -2.85
C GLU A 87 18.26 -13.04 -3.24
N GLU A 88 17.05 -13.63 -3.20
CA GLU A 88 15.81 -12.87 -3.42
C GLU A 88 15.63 -11.79 -2.33
N ARG A 89 15.82 -12.15 -1.07
CA ARG A 89 15.69 -11.21 0.05
C ARG A 89 16.72 -10.09 -0.01
N GLU A 90 17.97 -10.39 -0.34
CA GLU A 90 19.02 -9.38 -0.55
C GLU A 90 18.70 -8.45 -1.73
N ARG A 91 18.09 -8.99 -2.78
CA ARG A 91 17.59 -8.20 -3.92
C ARG A 91 16.45 -7.27 -3.52
N ALA A 92 15.47 -7.76 -2.75
CA ALA A 92 14.40 -6.94 -2.20
C ALA A 92 14.98 -5.77 -1.38
N ILE A 93 15.88 -6.05 -0.43
CA ILE A 93 16.54 -5.02 0.36
C ILE A 93 17.28 -4.00 -0.52
N LYS A 94 18.04 -4.46 -1.52
CA LYS A 94 18.78 -3.60 -2.44
C LYS A 94 17.87 -2.60 -3.17
N TYR A 95 16.76 -3.08 -3.74
CA TYR A 95 15.85 -2.21 -4.49
C TYR A 95 15.03 -1.30 -3.57
N THR A 96 14.66 -1.75 -2.37
CA THR A 96 14.03 -0.85 -1.39
C THR A 96 14.99 0.24 -0.91
N VAL A 97 16.27 -0.06 -0.73
CA VAL A 97 17.29 0.97 -0.45
C VAL A 97 17.37 2.01 -1.58
N LYS A 98 17.29 1.58 -2.85
CA LYS A 98 17.21 2.50 -4.00
C LYS A 98 15.96 3.38 -3.95
N THR A 99 14.82 2.83 -3.54
CA THR A 99 13.59 3.61 -3.33
C THR A 99 13.74 4.62 -2.20
N ILE A 100 14.34 4.24 -1.07
CA ILE A 100 14.60 5.16 0.06
C ILE A 100 15.56 6.29 -0.36
N GLN A 101 16.60 5.97 -1.14
CA GLN A 101 17.50 6.96 -1.75
C GLN A 101 16.75 7.93 -2.66
N THR A 102 15.87 7.40 -3.50
CA THR A 102 15.06 8.21 -4.40
C THR A 102 14.09 9.11 -3.64
N ALA A 103 13.46 8.61 -2.56
CA ALA A 103 12.60 9.40 -1.70
C ALA A 103 13.37 10.56 -1.07
N HIS A 104 14.55 10.29 -0.52
CA HIS A 104 15.43 11.31 0.02
C HIS A 104 15.79 12.39 -1.01
N ASP A 105 16.21 11.99 -2.21
CA ASP A 105 16.57 12.91 -3.30
C ASP A 105 15.40 13.78 -3.79
N LEU A 106 14.17 13.32 -3.57
CA LEU A 106 12.93 14.03 -3.90
C LEU A 106 12.36 14.81 -2.73
N GLU A 107 13.04 14.80 -1.57
CA GLU A 107 12.53 15.35 -0.31
C GLU A 107 11.16 14.75 0.08
N CYS A 108 10.90 13.52 -0.37
CA CYS A 108 9.69 12.76 -0.08
C CYS A 108 9.80 12.13 1.32
N PRO A 109 8.81 12.34 2.21
CA PRO A 109 8.91 11.89 3.59
C PRO A 109 8.64 10.39 3.78
N ALA A 110 7.97 9.71 2.84
CA ALA A 110 7.44 8.37 3.05
C ALA A 110 7.72 7.39 1.89
N VAL A 111 7.95 6.12 2.24
CA VAL A 111 7.98 4.99 1.33
C VAL A 111 7.01 3.92 1.82
N VAL A 112 6.11 3.45 0.95
CA VAL A 112 5.14 2.38 1.26
C VAL A 112 5.74 1.03 0.92
N LEU A 113 5.60 0.07 1.85
CA LEU A 113 6.20 -1.26 1.75
C LEU A 113 5.14 -2.38 1.78
N HIS A 114 5.20 -3.25 0.78
CA HIS A 114 4.72 -4.62 0.90
C HIS A 114 5.83 -5.48 1.53
N LEU A 115 5.51 -6.25 2.56
CA LEU A 115 6.51 -7.09 3.23
C LEU A 115 6.60 -8.51 2.65
N GLY A 116 5.73 -8.83 1.70
CA GLY A 116 5.64 -10.12 1.04
C GLY A 116 4.58 -11.03 1.66
N LYS A 117 4.87 -12.33 1.75
CA LYS A 117 3.88 -13.36 2.07
C LYS A 117 4.49 -14.61 2.69
N VAL A 118 3.62 -15.39 3.32
CA VAL A 118 3.87 -16.78 3.70
C VAL A 118 3.62 -17.67 2.48
N GLU A 119 4.50 -18.65 2.24
CA GLU A 119 4.36 -19.58 1.12
C GLU A 119 3.23 -20.59 1.35
N MET A 120 2.05 -20.21 0.90
CA MET A 120 0.82 -21.01 0.89
C MET A 120 -0.19 -20.46 -0.13
N ASN A 121 -1.27 -21.21 -0.38
CA ASN A 121 -2.38 -20.70 -1.19
C ASN A 121 -3.01 -19.47 -0.50
N SER A 122 -3.39 -18.46 -1.27
CA SER A 122 -4.16 -17.31 -0.78
C SER A 122 -5.59 -17.68 -0.40
N TYR A 123 -6.11 -18.78 -0.97
CA TYR A 123 -7.50 -19.22 -0.90
C TYR A 123 -8.52 -18.17 -1.36
N TYR A 124 -8.07 -17.20 -2.16
CA TYR A 124 -8.88 -16.06 -2.59
C TYR A 124 -10.21 -16.49 -3.23
N LYS A 125 -10.18 -17.48 -4.12
CA LYS A 125 -11.38 -17.98 -4.80
C LYS A 125 -12.38 -18.59 -3.81
N GLU A 126 -11.89 -19.29 -2.80
CA GLU A 126 -12.73 -19.87 -1.76
C GLU A 126 -13.37 -18.78 -0.89
N PHE A 127 -12.62 -17.74 -0.52
CA PHE A 127 -13.16 -16.56 0.17
C PHE A 127 -14.26 -15.87 -0.66
N CYS A 128 -14.00 -15.56 -1.94
CA CYS A 128 -15.02 -15.00 -2.83
C CYS A 128 -16.26 -15.89 -2.90
N ARG A 129 -16.08 -17.21 -3.03
CA ARG A 129 -17.21 -18.15 -3.11
C ARG A 129 -18.09 -18.11 -1.85
N TYR A 130 -17.50 -18.03 -0.66
CA TYR A 130 -18.27 -17.89 0.58
C TYR A 130 -19.05 -16.57 0.62
N PHE A 131 -18.42 -15.48 0.17
CA PHE A 131 -19.07 -14.17 0.06
C PHE A 131 -20.24 -14.21 -0.96
N ASP A 132 -19.97 -14.63 -2.20
CA ASP A 132 -20.93 -14.67 -3.31
C ASP A 132 -22.12 -15.60 -3.04
N SER A 133 -21.89 -16.68 -2.29
CA SER A 133 -22.95 -17.63 -1.93
C SER A 133 -23.72 -17.23 -0.67
N SER A 134 -23.47 -16.04 -0.10
CA SER A 134 -24.05 -15.58 1.17
C SER A 134 -23.79 -16.54 2.35
N LEU A 135 -22.66 -17.24 2.32
CA LEU A 135 -22.23 -18.20 3.35
C LEU A 135 -21.13 -17.63 4.25
N ILE A 136 -20.90 -16.31 4.22
CA ILE A 136 -19.81 -15.69 5.00
C ILE A 136 -19.99 -15.84 6.53
N ASN A 137 -21.24 -15.90 7.00
CA ASN A 137 -21.58 -16.11 8.41
C ASN A 137 -21.94 -17.57 8.73
N SER A 138 -21.50 -18.52 7.90
CA SER A 138 -21.85 -19.94 8.08
C SER A 138 -20.81 -20.72 8.90
N PRO A 139 -21.20 -21.84 9.55
CA PRO A 139 -20.25 -22.72 10.25
C PRO A 139 -19.16 -23.30 9.33
N GLU A 140 -19.44 -23.45 8.03
CA GLU A 140 -18.46 -23.88 7.03
C GLU A 140 -17.39 -22.81 6.79
N MET A 141 -17.74 -21.54 6.86
CA MET A 141 -16.78 -20.43 6.81
C MET A 141 -15.92 -20.41 8.07
N ASP A 142 -16.50 -20.62 9.26
CA ASP A 142 -15.73 -20.70 10.51
C ASP A 142 -14.72 -21.87 10.50
N SER A 143 -15.17 -23.04 10.02
CA SER A 143 -14.31 -24.21 9.85
C SER A 143 -13.20 -23.96 8.82
N PHE A 144 -13.52 -23.23 7.74
CA PHE A 144 -12.56 -22.85 6.72
C PHE A 144 -11.49 -21.89 7.28
N LEU A 145 -11.90 -20.82 7.96
CA LEU A 145 -11.03 -19.83 8.60
C LEU A 145 -10.08 -20.50 9.60
N THR A 146 -10.61 -21.36 10.47
CA THR A 146 -9.81 -22.12 11.45
C THR A 146 -8.73 -22.93 10.74
N ARG A 147 -9.11 -23.71 9.73
CA ARG A 147 -8.20 -24.57 8.98
C ARG A 147 -7.12 -23.79 8.22
N VAL A 148 -7.46 -22.68 7.57
CA VAL A 148 -6.46 -21.88 6.83
C VAL A 148 -5.58 -21.07 7.79
N GLY A 149 -6.13 -20.62 8.92
CA GLY A 149 -5.43 -20.02 10.05
C GLY A 149 -4.34 -20.92 10.61
N GLU A 150 -4.70 -22.14 11.00
CA GLU A 150 -3.75 -23.14 11.51
C GLU A 150 -2.63 -23.44 10.51
N LYS A 151 -2.97 -23.58 9.22
CA LYS A 151 -1.98 -23.79 8.16
C LYS A 151 -0.99 -22.63 8.04
N ARG A 152 -1.46 -21.38 8.13
CA ARG A 152 -0.58 -20.20 8.11
C ARG A 152 0.28 -20.14 9.38
N GLN A 153 -0.32 -20.42 10.54
CA GLN A 153 0.34 -20.39 11.84
C GLN A 153 1.49 -21.41 11.96
N LEU A 154 1.41 -22.55 11.27
CA LEU A 154 2.49 -23.53 11.23
C LEU A 154 3.69 -23.08 10.37
N LYS A 155 3.49 -22.09 9.48
CA LYS A 155 4.48 -21.70 8.48
C LYS A 155 5.03 -20.29 8.64
N PHE A 156 4.32 -19.37 9.31
CA PHE A 156 4.62 -17.94 9.22
C PHE A 156 5.99 -17.55 9.82
N GLN A 157 6.47 -18.24 10.86
CA GLN A 157 7.59 -17.76 11.67
C GLN A 157 8.88 -17.51 10.86
N PRO A 158 9.37 -18.44 10.01
CA PRO A 158 10.55 -18.18 9.19
C PRO A 158 10.40 -16.98 8.24
N PHE A 159 9.20 -16.75 7.70
CA PHE A 159 8.93 -15.61 6.81
C PHE A 159 8.90 -14.30 7.59
N LEU A 160 8.33 -14.30 8.80
CA LEU A 160 8.34 -13.12 9.67
C LEU A 160 9.76 -12.79 10.16
N ASP A 161 10.58 -13.80 10.46
CA ASP A 161 11.99 -13.62 10.80
C ASP A 161 12.78 -12.99 9.63
N SER A 162 12.50 -13.42 8.40
CA SER A 162 13.02 -12.77 7.18
C SER A 162 12.59 -11.32 7.06
N VAL A 163 11.32 -11.01 7.34
CA VAL A 163 10.81 -9.63 7.36
C VAL A 163 11.56 -8.79 8.39
N PHE A 164 11.75 -9.30 9.61
CA PHE A 164 12.51 -8.59 10.64
C PHE A 164 13.96 -8.34 10.24
N PHE A 165 14.63 -9.32 9.64
CA PHE A 165 15.98 -9.16 9.13
C PHE A 165 16.06 -8.08 8.04
N SER A 166 15.10 -8.06 7.12
CA SER A 166 15.04 -7.07 6.05
C SER A 166 14.76 -5.68 6.61
N LEU A 167 13.75 -5.54 7.47
CA LEU A 167 13.36 -4.28 8.07
C LEU A 167 14.45 -3.67 8.96
N ASP A 168 15.28 -4.46 9.63
CA ASP A 168 16.41 -3.95 10.41
C ASP A 168 17.39 -3.15 9.55
N LYS A 169 17.77 -3.70 8.39
CA LYS A 169 18.66 -3.02 7.43
C LYS A 169 17.99 -1.80 6.80
N LEU A 170 16.70 -1.92 6.46
CA LEU A 170 15.95 -0.82 5.85
C LEU A 170 15.73 0.32 6.83
N ASN A 171 15.46 0.04 8.11
CA ASN A 171 15.32 1.05 9.15
C ASN A 171 16.62 1.85 9.32
N GLN A 172 17.78 1.18 9.33
CA GLN A 172 19.07 1.87 9.40
C GLN A 172 19.31 2.82 8.22
N GLU A 173 18.90 2.43 7.00
CA GLU A 173 19.03 3.31 5.84
C GLU A 173 18.02 4.47 5.88
N ALA A 174 16.79 4.18 6.29
CA ALA A 174 15.72 5.15 6.47
C ALA A 174 16.09 6.22 7.53
N GLU A 175 16.72 5.83 8.63
CA GLU A 175 17.23 6.75 9.67
C GLU A 175 18.31 7.68 9.11
N LYS A 176 19.31 7.14 8.40
CA LYS A 176 20.39 7.93 7.80
C LYS A 176 19.87 9.00 6.83
N ARG A 177 18.79 8.68 6.13
CA ARG A 177 18.21 9.55 5.08
C ARG A 177 17.00 10.35 5.55
N ASN A 178 16.59 10.15 6.80
CA ASN A 178 15.40 10.74 7.39
C ASN A 178 14.12 10.50 6.56
N VAL A 179 13.95 9.28 6.05
CA VAL A 179 12.74 8.85 5.33
C VAL A 179 11.95 7.89 6.22
N CYS A 180 10.62 8.00 6.26
CA CYS A 180 9.77 7.09 7.01
C CYS A 180 9.29 5.93 6.11
N LEU A 181 9.17 4.74 6.68
CA LEU A 181 8.72 3.52 6.01
C LEU A 181 7.35 3.12 6.54
N GLY A 182 6.34 3.07 5.67
CA GLY A 182 5.00 2.63 5.99
C GLY A 182 4.82 1.15 5.65
N VAL A 183 4.54 0.31 6.65
CA VAL A 183 4.18 -1.10 6.43
C VAL A 183 2.67 -1.20 6.21
N GLU A 184 2.28 -1.68 5.04
CA GLU A 184 0.88 -1.66 4.62
C GLU A 184 0.11 -2.90 5.06
N ASN A 185 -1.14 -2.77 5.53
CA ASN A 185 -2.04 -3.92 5.63
C ASN A 185 -2.41 -4.46 4.26
N ARG A 186 -2.42 -5.79 4.13
CA ARG A 186 -2.42 -6.47 2.84
C ARG A 186 -3.80 -6.98 2.46
N TYR A 187 -4.00 -7.29 1.17
CA TYR A 187 -5.28 -7.70 0.59
C TYR A 187 -5.57 -9.19 0.76
N TYR A 188 -4.55 -10.04 0.61
CA TYR A 188 -4.71 -11.49 0.66
C TYR A 188 -4.32 -12.05 2.02
N PHE A 189 -5.10 -13.03 2.49
CA PHE A 189 -4.89 -13.73 3.77
C PHE A 189 -3.46 -14.20 4.07
N HIS A 190 -2.76 -14.73 3.06
CA HIS A 190 -1.39 -15.26 3.21
C HIS A 190 -0.28 -14.19 3.26
N GLU A 191 -0.61 -12.92 2.98
CA GLU A 191 0.37 -11.84 2.96
C GLU A 191 0.80 -11.42 4.37
N ILE A 192 1.92 -10.71 4.43
CA ILE A 192 2.51 -10.16 5.65
C ILE A 192 2.53 -8.63 5.50
N PRO A 193 2.10 -7.87 6.52
CA PRO A 193 1.67 -8.33 7.83
C PRO A 193 0.16 -8.60 7.95
N ASN A 194 -0.20 -9.54 8.82
CA ASN A 194 -1.54 -9.64 9.39
C ASN A 194 -1.70 -8.72 10.63
N PHE A 195 -2.91 -8.71 11.24
CA PHE A 195 -3.18 -7.87 12.42
C PHE A 195 -2.12 -8.01 13.54
N ARG A 196 -1.76 -9.24 13.92
CA ARG A 196 -0.79 -9.47 15.01
C ARG A 196 0.63 -9.08 14.61
N GLU A 197 1.01 -9.37 13.37
CA GLU A 197 2.33 -9.10 12.82
C GLU A 197 2.61 -7.60 12.71
N ILE A 198 1.60 -6.78 12.40
CA ILE A 198 1.70 -5.31 12.46
C ILE A 198 2.19 -4.88 13.85
N GLY A 199 1.52 -5.33 14.91
CA GLY A 199 1.89 -4.99 16.29
C GLY A 199 3.29 -5.44 16.67
N MET A 200 3.69 -6.65 16.24
CA MET A 200 5.05 -7.16 16.48
C MET A 200 6.12 -6.31 15.78
N ILE A 201 5.86 -5.87 14.54
CA ILE A 201 6.75 -5.02 13.76
C ILE A 201 6.88 -3.64 14.40
N LEU A 202 5.76 -2.98 14.69
CA LEU A 202 5.75 -1.65 15.30
C LEU A 202 6.43 -1.66 16.68
N GLN A 203 6.22 -2.72 17.47
CA GLN A 203 6.88 -2.86 18.77
C GLN A 203 8.40 -3.04 18.62
N LYS A 204 8.85 -3.90 17.71
CA LYS A 204 10.28 -4.18 17.50
C LYS A 204 11.05 -2.93 17.05
N PHE A 205 10.44 -2.12 16.19
CA PHE A 205 11.06 -0.93 15.61
C PHE A 205 10.56 0.38 16.23
N ALA A 206 10.02 0.32 17.45
CA ALA A 206 9.59 1.49 18.18
C ALA A 206 10.74 2.50 18.34
N GLY A 207 10.48 3.76 18.02
CA GLY A 207 11.49 4.84 18.00
C GLY A 207 12.32 4.93 16.72
N GLY A 208 12.18 3.98 15.80
CA GLY A 208 12.79 4.02 14.47
C GLY A 208 11.95 4.77 13.44
N LYS A 209 12.17 4.43 12.16
CA LYS A 209 11.48 5.00 11.00
C LYS A 209 10.41 4.08 10.41
N ILE A 210 9.99 3.05 11.13
CA ILE A 210 8.96 2.10 10.68
C ILE A 210 7.62 2.44 11.34
N PHE A 211 6.60 2.64 10.51
CA PHE A 211 5.26 3.05 10.89
C PHE A 211 4.23 2.21 10.17
N TYR A 212 2.97 2.33 10.59
CA TYR A 212 1.86 1.68 9.91
C TYR A 212 1.42 2.51 8.69
N TRP A 213 1.08 1.86 7.59
CA TRP A 213 0.37 2.46 6.46
C TRP A 213 -0.96 1.75 6.29
N HIS A 214 -2.06 2.51 6.30
CA HIS A 214 -3.39 1.92 6.29
C HIS A 214 -3.99 1.98 4.88
N ASP A 215 -4.09 0.82 4.23
CA ASP A 215 -4.90 0.68 3.04
C ASP A 215 -6.36 0.41 3.42
N VAL A 216 -7.23 1.36 3.06
CA VAL A 216 -8.64 1.34 3.43
C VAL A 216 -9.40 0.24 2.72
N GLY A 217 -9.16 0.02 1.43
CA GLY A 217 -9.88 -1.01 0.68
C GLY A 217 -9.47 -2.41 1.09
N HIS A 218 -8.19 -2.67 1.32
CA HIS A 218 -7.71 -3.93 1.87
C HIS A 218 -8.37 -4.23 3.22
N ALA A 219 -8.45 -3.24 4.11
CA ALA A 219 -9.08 -3.40 5.41
C ALA A 219 -10.59 -3.68 5.28
N HIS A 220 -11.29 -2.98 4.38
CA HIS A 220 -12.69 -3.27 4.07
C HIS A 220 -12.89 -4.70 3.55
N VAL A 221 -12.08 -5.13 2.58
CA VAL A 221 -12.15 -6.49 2.02
C VAL A 221 -11.92 -7.54 3.12
N HIS A 222 -10.93 -7.33 3.99
CA HIS A 222 -10.69 -8.21 5.12
C HIS A 222 -11.89 -8.30 6.07
N ASP A 223 -12.57 -7.19 6.33
CA ASP A 223 -13.75 -7.16 7.20
C ASP A 223 -14.93 -7.90 6.55
N MET A 224 -15.20 -7.62 5.27
CA MET A 224 -16.23 -8.30 4.48
C MET A 224 -15.99 -9.81 4.33
N LEU A 225 -14.72 -10.23 4.35
CA LEU A 225 -14.33 -11.64 4.27
C LEU A 225 -14.11 -12.31 5.64
N ARG A 226 -14.38 -11.60 6.75
CA ARG A 226 -14.13 -12.05 8.13
C ARG A 226 -12.70 -12.53 8.39
N ILE A 227 -11.73 -11.94 7.68
CA ILE A 227 -10.31 -12.21 7.88
C ILE A 227 -9.81 -11.42 9.10
N HIS A 228 -10.03 -10.11 9.10
CA HIS A 228 -9.69 -9.19 10.18
C HIS A 228 -10.70 -8.05 10.23
N SER A 229 -10.98 -7.54 11.44
CA SER A 229 -11.86 -6.39 11.58
C SER A 229 -11.16 -5.10 11.16
N HIS A 230 -11.83 -4.30 10.32
CA HIS A 230 -11.38 -2.97 9.94
C HIS A 230 -11.34 -2.03 11.17
N GLN A 231 -12.37 -2.11 12.01
CA GLN A 231 -12.46 -1.32 13.24
C GLN A 231 -11.31 -1.63 14.20
N GLU A 232 -11.03 -2.91 14.47
CA GLU A 232 -9.93 -3.30 15.37
C GLU A 232 -8.57 -2.81 14.86
N LEU A 233 -8.33 -2.89 13.54
CA LEU A 233 -7.10 -2.36 12.92
C LEU A 233 -6.92 -0.87 13.22
N LEU A 234 -7.96 -0.05 13.02
CA LEU A 234 -7.90 1.39 13.23
C LEU A 234 -7.81 1.75 14.71
N GLU A 235 -8.61 1.12 15.57
CA GLU A 235 -8.56 1.35 17.02
C GLU A 235 -7.19 1.02 17.61
N THR A 236 -6.54 -0.03 17.09
CA THR A 236 -5.23 -0.48 17.60
C THR A 236 -4.08 0.32 17.00
N TYR A 237 -4.08 0.55 15.69
CA TYR A 237 -2.88 1.01 14.97
C TYR A 237 -2.95 2.44 14.42
N SER A 238 -4.11 3.11 14.42
CA SER A 238 -4.20 4.53 14.03
C SER A 238 -3.23 5.47 14.78
N PRO A 239 -2.86 5.23 16.06
CA PRO A 239 -1.87 6.07 16.73
C PRO A 239 -0.47 6.02 16.09
N TYR A 240 -0.16 4.97 15.32
CA TYR A 240 1.13 4.71 14.70
C TYR A 240 1.12 4.90 13.17
N THR A 241 0.01 5.35 12.60
CA THR A 241 -0.14 5.49 11.15
C THR A 241 0.62 6.67 10.60
N LEU A 242 1.46 6.42 9.60
CA LEU A 242 2.18 7.41 8.80
C LEU A 242 1.30 7.96 7.67
N GLY A 243 0.52 7.09 7.04
CA GLY A 243 -0.33 7.47 5.91
C GLY A 243 -1.39 6.44 5.57
N PHE A 244 -2.22 6.82 4.61
CA PHE A 244 -3.40 6.09 4.16
C PHE A 244 -3.44 6.03 2.63
N HIS A 245 -3.73 4.84 2.11
CA HIS A 245 -4.32 4.69 0.79
C HIS A 245 -5.84 4.74 0.91
N LEU A 246 -6.42 5.74 0.24
CA LEU A 246 -7.84 6.02 0.24
C LEU A 246 -8.44 5.55 -1.08
N HIS A 247 -9.19 4.47 -1.02
CA HIS A 247 -10.04 4.01 -2.10
C HIS A 247 -11.27 3.32 -1.53
N ASP A 248 -12.33 3.35 -2.32
CA ASP A 248 -13.59 2.71 -1.96
C ASP A 248 -13.60 1.25 -2.39
N ALA A 249 -14.53 0.49 -1.84
CA ALA A 249 -14.68 -0.93 -2.09
C ALA A 249 -16.14 -1.38 -2.01
N ASN A 250 -16.47 -2.46 -2.70
CA ASN A 250 -17.75 -3.17 -2.52
C ASN A 250 -17.47 -4.66 -2.35
N GLY A 251 -17.85 -5.23 -1.22
CA GLY A 251 -17.48 -6.60 -0.86
C GLY A 251 -15.96 -6.80 -0.96
N TYR A 252 -15.52 -7.72 -1.82
CA TYR A 252 -14.08 -8.00 -2.03
C TYR A 252 -13.45 -7.23 -3.20
N LYS A 253 -14.14 -6.26 -3.82
CA LYS A 253 -13.61 -5.47 -4.94
C LYS A 253 -13.28 -4.05 -4.48
N ASP A 254 -12.00 -3.74 -4.37
CA ASP A 254 -11.45 -2.47 -3.91
C ASP A 254 -10.93 -1.59 -5.07
N HIS A 255 -10.12 -0.57 -4.75
CA HIS A 255 -9.52 0.40 -5.67
C HIS A 255 -10.55 1.25 -6.45
N LYS A 256 -11.75 1.42 -5.90
CA LYS A 256 -12.76 2.31 -6.47
C LYS A 256 -12.54 3.74 -6.02
N VAL A 257 -13.14 4.66 -6.77
CA VAL A 257 -13.17 6.08 -6.42
C VAL A 257 -13.95 6.26 -5.10
N PRO A 258 -13.40 6.99 -4.10
CA PRO A 258 -14.13 7.35 -2.87
C PRO A 258 -15.54 7.88 -3.14
N GLY A 259 -16.55 7.31 -2.45
CA GLY A 259 -17.96 7.66 -2.60
C GLY A 259 -18.70 6.84 -3.66
N LYS A 260 -18.09 5.78 -4.21
CA LYS A 260 -18.69 4.87 -5.21
C LYS A 260 -18.84 3.43 -4.69
N GLY A 261 -18.60 3.21 -3.41
CA GLY A 261 -18.72 1.91 -2.76
C GLY A 261 -19.37 1.98 -1.38
N GLU A 262 -18.88 1.12 -0.50
CA GLU A 262 -19.50 0.77 0.78
C GLU A 262 -18.66 1.25 1.97
N VAL A 263 -17.47 1.84 1.73
CA VAL A 263 -16.60 2.32 2.80
C VAL A 263 -17.23 3.57 3.46
N ASP A 264 -17.39 3.53 4.79
CA ASP A 264 -17.82 4.69 5.58
C ASP A 264 -16.63 5.64 5.84
N PHE A 265 -16.41 6.56 4.90
CA PHE A 265 -15.38 7.61 5.03
C PHE A 265 -15.68 8.62 6.15
N TYR A 266 -16.95 8.81 6.55
CA TYR A 266 -17.28 9.69 7.66
C TYR A 266 -16.81 9.09 9.01
N TRP A 267 -17.01 7.78 9.19
CA TRP A 267 -16.47 7.04 10.33
C TRP A 267 -14.94 6.98 10.28
N LEU A 268 -14.35 6.65 9.13
CA LEU A 268 -12.89 6.54 8.96
C LEU A 268 -12.17 7.84 9.35
N ARG A 269 -12.73 9.01 9.01
CA ARG A 269 -12.14 10.32 9.30
C ARG A 269 -11.75 10.52 10.78
N LYS A 270 -12.47 9.85 11.70
CA LYS A 270 -12.24 9.93 13.16
C LYS A 270 -10.89 9.34 13.59
N TYR A 271 -10.31 8.46 12.78
CA TYR A 271 -9.03 7.79 13.06
C TYR A 271 -7.84 8.42 12.33
N ILE A 272 -8.09 9.38 11.44
CA ILE A 272 -7.05 10.01 10.62
C ILE A 272 -6.56 11.27 11.30
N LYS A 273 -5.26 11.25 11.66
CA LYS A 273 -4.54 12.45 12.12
C LYS A 273 -4.34 13.42 10.97
N ASP A 274 -4.32 14.71 11.27
CA ASP A 274 -4.22 15.74 10.23
C ASP A 274 -2.87 15.66 9.48
N GLU A 275 -1.81 15.28 10.19
CA GLU A 275 -0.44 15.12 9.67
C GLU A 275 -0.23 13.85 8.84
N ALA A 276 -1.14 12.88 8.90
CA ALA A 276 -1.01 11.64 8.14
C ALA A 276 -1.06 11.93 6.63
N VAL A 277 -0.20 11.25 5.87
CA VAL A 277 -0.25 11.31 4.40
C VAL A 277 -1.54 10.64 3.94
N LYS A 278 -2.32 11.29 3.07
CA LYS A 278 -3.57 10.75 2.52
C LYS A 278 -3.45 10.74 1.01
N VAL A 279 -3.46 9.55 0.40
CA VAL A 279 -3.28 9.39 -1.04
C VAL A 279 -4.44 8.57 -1.59
N LEU A 280 -5.09 9.07 -2.64
CA LEU A 280 -6.08 8.29 -3.37
C LEU A 280 -5.36 7.26 -4.24
N GLU A 281 -5.64 5.97 -4.06
CA GLU A 281 -5.05 4.89 -4.87
C GLU A 281 -6.15 4.19 -5.69
N ILE A 282 -6.41 4.70 -6.90
CA ILE A 282 -7.58 4.32 -7.69
C ILE A 282 -7.17 3.53 -8.92
N HIS A 283 -7.95 2.50 -9.26
CA HIS A 283 -7.69 1.69 -10.43
C HIS A 283 -7.69 2.54 -11.73
N PRO A 284 -6.82 2.25 -12.72
CA PRO A 284 -6.70 3.03 -13.95
C PRO A 284 -7.96 3.18 -14.81
N GLN A 285 -9.02 2.44 -14.51
CA GLN A 285 -10.28 2.47 -15.24
C GLN A 285 -11.12 3.72 -14.91
N ALA A 286 -10.83 4.42 -13.82
CA ALA A 286 -11.53 5.64 -13.46
C ALA A 286 -11.19 6.80 -14.42
N SER A 287 -12.23 7.48 -14.89
CA SER A 287 -12.12 8.72 -15.64
C SER A 287 -11.56 9.85 -14.75
N LEU A 288 -11.00 10.89 -15.38
CA LEU A 288 -10.51 12.07 -14.63
C LEU A 288 -11.63 12.75 -13.85
N GLU A 289 -12.82 12.83 -14.43
CA GLU A 289 -14.00 13.41 -13.79
C GLU A 289 -14.39 12.63 -12.53
N GLU A 290 -14.39 11.29 -12.59
CA GLU A 290 -14.67 10.47 -11.40
C GLU A 290 -13.62 10.67 -10.32
N ILE A 291 -12.32 10.73 -10.67
CA ILE A 291 -11.26 11.01 -9.69
C ILE A 291 -11.49 12.37 -9.03
N GLN A 292 -11.82 13.41 -9.81
CA GLN A 292 -12.14 14.75 -9.29
C GLN A 292 -13.37 14.73 -8.38
N GLN A 293 -14.40 13.94 -8.70
CA GLN A 293 -15.56 13.73 -7.83
C GLN A 293 -15.15 13.07 -6.50
N GLY A 294 -14.25 12.08 -6.53
CA GLY A 294 -13.71 11.45 -5.31
C GLY A 294 -12.93 12.41 -4.42
N PHE A 295 -12.14 13.31 -5.02
CA PHE A 295 -11.49 14.40 -4.28
C PHE A 295 -12.50 15.31 -3.60
N SER A 296 -13.52 15.76 -4.33
CA SER A 296 -14.56 16.64 -3.79
C SER A 296 -15.32 15.96 -2.65
N PHE A 297 -15.71 14.69 -2.82
CA PHE A 297 -16.37 13.90 -1.78
C PHE A 297 -15.55 13.83 -0.49
N LEU A 298 -14.26 13.52 -0.58
CA LEU A 298 -13.40 13.46 0.61
C LEU A 298 -13.22 14.85 1.26
N ARG A 299 -13.06 15.91 0.47
CA ARG A 299 -12.94 17.28 0.98
C ARG A 299 -14.21 17.73 1.72
N ASP A 300 -15.39 17.41 1.20
CA ASP A 300 -16.67 17.71 1.85
C ASP A 300 -16.81 17.01 3.21
N LEU A 301 -16.10 15.89 3.41
CA LEU A 301 -16.00 15.17 4.68
C LEU A 301 -14.85 15.66 5.58
N GLY A 302 -14.14 16.73 5.19
CA GLY A 302 -13.05 17.32 5.97
C GLY A 302 -11.72 16.58 5.85
N TYR A 303 -11.51 15.83 4.75
CA TYR A 303 -10.18 15.34 4.37
C TYR A 303 -9.42 16.46 3.68
N GLU A 304 -8.60 17.15 4.45
CA GLU A 304 -7.66 18.14 3.95
C GLU A 304 -6.27 17.58 3.84
#